data_AF-A0A968PER7-F1
#
_entry.id   AF-A0A968PER7-F1
#
_cell.length_a   1.000
_cell.length_b   1.000
_cell.length_c   1.000
_cell.angle_alpha   90.00
_cell.angle_beta   90.00
_cell.angle_gamma   90.00
#
_symmetry.space_group_name_H-M   'P 1'
#
loop_
_entity.id
_entity.type
_entity.pdbx_description
1 polymer ?
#
loop_
_entity_poly.entity_id
_entity_poly.type
_entity_poly.pdbx_seq_one_letter_code
_entity_poly.pdbx_strand_id
1 'polypeptide(L)'
;RQYGLQGSRKSTPYAAQIAAETAARKAMENGMRSVEVFVKGPGSGREAAVRSLQASGLTVISITDVTPLPHNGCRPPKRRRV
;
A
#
# COMPACT_ATOMS: atom_id res chain seq x y z
N ARG A 1 -10.01 0.09 13.78
CA ARG A 1 -9.19 1.12 13.09
C ARG A 1 -7.78 1.06 13.67
N GLN A 2 -6.81 0.65 12.88
CA GLN A 2 -5.46 0.34 13.33
C GLN A 2 -4.62 1.62 13.53
N TYR A 3 -3.86 1.72 14.63
CA TYR A 3 -2.83 2.75 14.95
C TYR A 3 -3.25 4.19 15.27
N GLY A 4 -4.53 4.48 15.50
CA GLY A 4 -4.95 5.82 15.98
C GLY A 4 -4.76 6.98 15.00
N LEU A 5 -4.31 6.73 13.77
CA LEU A 5 -4.10 7.73 12.73
C LEU A 5 -5.45 8.16 12.12
N GLN A 6 -5.71 9.46 12.07
CA GLN A 6 -7.00 10.04 11.64
C GLN A 6 -6.85 11.17 10.62
N GLY A 7 -7.89 11.35 9.80
CA GLY A 7 -7.92 12.35 8.72
C GLY A 7 -6.74 12.23 7.78
N SER A 8 -6.13 13.36 7.43
CA SER A 8 -4.97 13.46 6.53
C SER A 8 -3.76 12.65 7.00
N ARG A 9 -3.62 12.37 8.31
CA ARG A 9 -2.50 11.60 8.87
C ARG A 9 -2.48 10.14 8.42
N LYS A 10 -3.61 9.60 7.94
CA LYS A 10 -3.70 8.25 7.36
C LYS A 10 -3.00 8.11 6.01
N SER A 11 -2.89 9.20 5.25
CA SER A 11 -2.29 9.18 3.90
C SER A 11 -0.79 9.48 3.92
N THR A 12 -0.13 9.32 5.08
CA THR A 12 1.29 9.59 5.22
C THR A 12 2.12 8.32 4.97
N PRO A 13 3.38 8.45 4.48
CA PRO A 13 4.26 7.29 4.31
C PRO A 13 4.52 6.54 5.63
N TYR A 14 4.60 7.27 6.75
CA TYR A 14 4.76 6.69 8.08
C TYR A 14 3.60 5.78 8.47
N ALA A 15 2.36 6.21 8.18
CA ALA A 15 1.17 5.38 8.38
C ALA A 15 1.25 4.06 7.59
N ALA A 16 1.72 4.14 6.35
CA ALA A 16 1.85 2.98 5.47
C ALA A 16 2.91 1.99 5.97
N GLN A 17 4.03 2.47 6.51
CA GLN A 17 5.08 1.62 7.10
C GLN A 17 4.55 0.82 8.29
N ILE A 18 3.92 1.49 9.27
CA ILE A 18 3.39 0.79 10.46
C ILE A 18 2.33 -0.24 10.06
N ALA A 19 1.45 0.12 9.11
CA ALA A 19 0.44 -0.80 8.62
C ALA A 19 1.04 -2.02 7.90
N ALA A 20 2.08 -1.82 7.09
CA ALA A 20 2.78 -2.89 6.37
C ALA A 20 3.56 -3.81 7.32
N GLU A 21 4.30 -3.25 8.29
CA GLU A 21 5.09 -4.01 9.27
C GLU A 21 4.18 -4.92 10.11
N THR A 22 3.05 -4.38 10.57
CA THR A 22 2.11 -5.15 11.39
C THR A 22 1.36 -6.22 10.60
N ALA A 23 1.08 -5.96 9.33
CA ALA A 23 0.55 -6.98 8.42
C ALA A 23 1.60 -8.08 8.17
N ALA A 24 2.87 -7.70 7.95
CA ALA A 24 3.97 -8.63 7.75
C ALA A 24 4.20 -9.53 8.98
N ARG A 25 4.18 -8.95 10.19
CA ARG A 25 4.33 -9.72 11.44
C ARG A 25 3.26 -10.78 11.60
N LYS A 26 1.99 -10.40 11.41
CA LYS A 26 0.87 -11.35 11.40
C LYS A 26 1.01 -12.40 10.31
N ALA A 27 1.53 -12.03 9.14
CA ALA A 27 1.76 -12.96 8.06
C ALA A 27 2.85 -14.00 8.40
N MET A 28 3.94 -13.55 9.03
CA MET A 28 5.04 -14.40 9.47
C MET A 28 4.63 -15.36 10.60
N GLU A 29 3.78 -14.92 11.53
CA GLU A 29 3.17 -15.80 12.55
C GLU A 29 2.39 -16.97 11.93
N ASN A 30 1.83 -16.75 10.73
CA ASN A 30 1.14 -17.77 9.95
C ASN A 30 2.07 -18.57 9.00
N GLY A 31 3.39 -18.38 9.11
CA GLY A 31 4.39 -19.14 8.34
C GLY A 31 4.65 -18.63 6.92
N MET A 32 4.17 -17.45 6.55
CA MET A 32 4.49 -16.86 5.24
C MET A 32 5.97 -16.42 5.17
N ARG A 33 6.65 -16.79 4.08
CA ARG A 33 8.06 -16.45 3.81
C ARG A 33 8.25 -15.60 2.56
N SER A 34 7.35 -15.78 1.59
CA SER A 34 7.40 -15.12 0.30
C SER A 34 6.06 -14.50 -0.07
N VAL A 35 6.09 -13.32 -0.70
CA VAL A 35 4.89 -12.56 -1.04
C VAL A 35 4.98 -11.98 -2.45
N GLU A 36 3.83 -11.93 -3.13
CA GLU A 36 3.63 -11.16 -4.35
C GLU A 36 2.89 -9.86 -4.00
N VAL A 37 3.40 -8.73 -4.47
CA VAL A 37 2.88 -7.42 -4.11
C VAL A 37 2.06 -6.86 -5.27
N PHE A 38 0.74 -6.74 -5.06
CA PHE A 38 -0.16 -6.06 -5.98
C PHE A 38 -0.42 -4.64 -5.50
N VAL A 39 0.05 -3.65 -6.26
CA VAL A 39 -0.11 -2.24 -5.90
C VAL A 39 -1.23 -1.62 -6.72
N LYS A 40 -2.13 -0.91 -6.06
CA LYS A 40 -3.23 -0.21 -6.71
C LYS A 40 -3.21 1.29 -6.41
N GLY A 41 -3.08 2.08 -7.47
CA GLY A 41 -3.19 3.53 -7.45
C GLY A 41 -1.86 4.24 -7.16
N PRO A 42 -1.74 5.51 -7.60
CA PRO A 42 -0.66 6.39 -7.20
C PRO A 42 -0.93 6.93 -5.78
N GLY A 43 0.05 6.84 -4.89
CA GLY A 43 -0.08 7.34 -3.53
C GLY A 43 1.26 7.42 -2.80
N SER A 44 1.36 8.36 -1.86
CA SER A 44 2.55 8.62 -1.04
C SER A 44 3.03 7.41 -0.23
N GLY A 45 2.13 6.48 0.12
CA GLY A 45 2.45 5.27 0.88
C GLY A 45 2.96 4.09 0.05
N ARG A 46 2.98 4.19 -1.29
CA ARG A 46 3.26 3.07 -2.18
C ARG A 46 4.61 2.41 -1.93
N GLU A 47 5.70 3.17 -2.08
CA GLU A 47 7.05 2.63 -1.91
C GLU A 47 7.36 2.30 -0.44
N ALA A 48 6.86 3.14 0.47
CA ALA A 48 7.08 2.98 1.90
C ALA A 48 6.52 1.65 2.42
N ALA A 49 5.36 1.23 1.93
CA ALA A 49 4.77 -0.07 2.27
C ALA A 49 5.63 -1.24 1.75
N VAL A 50 6.06 -1.19 0.48
CA VAL A 50 6.85 -2.27 -0.14
C VAL A 50 8.19 -2.45 0.58
N ARG A 51 8.89 -1.35 0.87
CA ARG A 51 10.15 -1.38 1.61
C ARG A 51 9.97 -1.93 3.03
N SER A 52 8.86 -1.59 3.70
CA SER A 52 8.56 -2.10 5.03
C SER A 52 8.30 -3.61 5.04
N LEU A 53 7.61 -4.15 4.02
CA LEU A 53 7.42 -5.59 3.86
C LEU A 53 8.76 -6.32 3.70
N GLN A 54 9.67 -5.78 2.89
CA GLN A 54 11.03 -6.32 2.73
C GLN A 54 11.82 -6.24 4.03
N ALA A 55 11.80 -5.10 4.71
CA ALA A 55 12.49 -4.89 5.99
C ALA A 55 11.96 -5.80 7.11
N SER A 56 10.69 -6.21 7.04
CA SER A 56 10.09 -7.14 7.99
C SER A 56 10.57 -8.59 7.82
N GLY A 57 11.33 -8.91 6.76
CA GLY A 57 11.88 -10.24 6.50
C GLY A 57 11.07 -11.10 5.52
N LEU A 58 10.06 -10.53 4.84
CA LEU A 58 9.34 -11.22 3.77
C LEU A 58 10.08 -11.09 2.43
N THR A 59 10.22 -12.20 1.72
CA THR A 59 10.84 -12.20 0.38
C THR A 59 9.82 -11.76 -0.65
N VAL A 60 10.05 -10.61 -1.28
CA VAL A 60 9.18 -10.10 -2.36
C VAL A 60 9.56 -10.78 -3.68
N ILE A 61 8.66 -11.58 -4.23
CA ILE A 61 8.89 -12.30 -5.52
C ILE A 61 8.61 -11.38 -6.70
N SER A 62 7.49 -10.65 -6.66
CA SER A 62 7.04 -9.79 -7.76
C SER A 62 6.34 -8.56 -7.23
N ILE A 63 6.41 -7.48 -8.01
CA ILE A 63 5.69 -6.24 -7.76
C ILE A 63 4.90 -5.92 -9.02
N THR A 64 3.57 -6.01 -8.95
CA THR A 64 2.67 -5.78 -10.08
C THR A 64 1.78 -4.57 -9.80
N ASP A 65 1.78 -3.60 -10.71
CA ASP A 65 0.86 -2.47 -10.66
C ASP A 65 -0.47 -2.85 -11.31
N VAL A 66 -1.53 -2.85 -10.50
CA VAL A 66 -2.92 -3.11 -10.92
C VAL A 66 -3.76 -1.83 -10.87
N THR A 67 -3.13 -0.66 -11.04
CA THR A 67 -3.84 0.62 -11.15
C THR A 67 -4.80 0.58 -12.35
N PRO A 68 -6.11 0.81 -12.15
CA PRO A 68 -7.08 0.71 -13.22
C PRO A 68 -6.86 1.83 -14.25
N LEU A 69 -6.56 1.44 -15.49
CA LEU A 69 -6.51 2.34 -16.64
C LEU A 69 -7.84 2.25 -17.40
N PRO A 70 -8.69 3.30 -17.39
CA PRO A 70 -9.98 3.25 -18.07
C PRO A 70 -9.82 3.45 -19.58
N HIS A 71 -10.31 2.50 -20.39
CA HIS A 71 -10.41 2.65 -21.85
C HIS A 71 -11.67 3.45 -22.23
N ASN A 72 -11.60 4.79 -22.09
CA ASN A 72 -12.72 5.69 -22.40
C ASN A 72 -14.04 5.35 -21.68
N GLY A 73 -13.95 4.96 -20.40
CA GLY A 73 -15.10 4.61 -19.55
C GLY A 73 -15.79 5.85 -18.92
N CYS A 74 -16.07 5.78 -17.62
CA CYS A 74 -16.72 6.87 -16.90
C CYS A 74 -15.94 8.19 -17.00
N ARG A 75 -16.64 9.29 -17.28
CA ARG A 75 -16.06 10.63 -17.35
C ARG A 75 -15.46 11.02 -15.97
N PRO A 76 -14.17 11.38 -15.89
CA PRO A 76 -13.57 11.87 -14.65
C PRO A 76 -14.27 13.14 -14.13
N PRO A 77 -14.28 13.37 -12.81
CA PRO A 77 -14.85 14.59 -12.22
C PRO A 77 -14.26 15.85 -12.86
N LYS A 78 -15.09 16.89 -13.01
CA LYS A 78 -14.64 18.19 -13.53
C LYS A 78 -13.45 18.69 -12.70
N ARG A 79 -12.40 19.17 -13.39
CA ARG A 79 -11.19 19.74 -12.75
C ARG A 79 -11.61 20.77 -11.70
N ARG A 80 -11.16 20.59 -10.46
CA ARG A 80 -11.48 21.51 -9.36
C ARG A 80 -10.78 22.85 -9.60
N ARG A 81 -11.46 23.93 -9.21
CA ARG A 81 -10.90 25.28 -9.15
C ARG A 81 -10.52 25.51 -7.69
N VAL A 82 -9.27 25.24 -7.36
CA VAL A 82 -8.63 25.55 -6.07
C VAL A 82 -7.33 26.25 -6.38
#